data_AF-A0A7W1G8P0-F1
#
_entry.id   AF-A0A7W1G8P0-F1
#
_cell.length_a   1.000
_cell.length_b   1.000
_cell.length_c   1.000
_cell.angle_alpha   90.00
_cell.angle_beta   90.00
_cell.angle_gamma   90.00
#
_symmetry.space_group_name_H-M   'P 1'
#
loop_
_entity.id
_entity.type
_entity.pdbx_description
1 polymer ?
#
loop_
_entity_poly.entity_id
_entity_poly.type
_entity_poly.pdbx_seq_one_letter_code
_entity_poly.pdbx_strand_id
1 'polypeptide(L)'
;MSGQTEINSRPDAPAVNGAEIEVRECTTVNEFDACVRLQREVFGLPEVELSPRRHLIVSRSAGGWILGAFVGDELIGFVHHLTAVRGREVIGYSHMMAVAAAYQNLGIGARLKWAQRARALDEGVDFIKWTWEPVRARNAHFNINRLGVVVRSYAVNFYGTDYHAPAGMEGERHGIDSDRLFAEWELRAPRVEALAAAANDTRGATREVTSGKVTSGKVTSGKVTSGKTTPGARVGNNVPVVIAAVEIPPDWGALVRDDAATARREQLRVREEFQQAFARRYVCAGFDRDPAHPRYLFYTDGDR
;
A
#
# COMPACT_ATOMS: atom_id res chain seq x y z
N MET A 1 25.10 -43.52 20.00
CA MET A 1 25.17 -42.15 19.45
C MET A 1 23.89 -41.91 18.70
N SER A 2 22.91 -41.27 19.33
CA SER A 2 21.65 -40.91 18.70
C SER A 2 21.46 -39.42 18.98
N GLY A 3 21.77 -38.59 17.98
CA GLY A 3 21.59 -37.14 18.05
C GLY A 3 20.13 -36.80 17.77
N GLN A 4 19.47 -36.18 18.75
CA GLN A 4 18.18 -35.53 18.58
C GLN A 4 18.38 -34.20 17.86
N THR A 5 17.65 -34.03 16.77
CA THR A 5 17.51 -32.78 16.02
C THR A 5 16.69 -31.79 16.85
N GLU A 6 17.32 -30.72 17.33
CA GLU A 6 16.61 -29.60 17.97
C GLU A 6 15.75 -28.88 16.92
N ILE A 7 14.43 -28.94 17.14
CA ILE A 7 13.43 -28.18 16.40
C ILE A 7 13.54 -26.74 16.89
N ASN A 8 14.07 -25.88 16.03
CA ASN A 8 14.21 -24.45 16.27
C ASN A 8 12.80 -23.82 16.41
N SER A 9 12.32 -23.66 17.65
CA SER A 9 11.06 -23.00 17.96
C SER A 9 11.18 -21.51 17.67
N ARG A 10 10.26 -20.97 16.87
CA ARG A 10 10.07 -19.52 16.74
C ARG A 10 9.75 -18.96 18.13
N PRO A 11 10.34 -17.85 18.56
CA PRO A 11 9.90 -17.19 19.80
C PRO A 11 8.43 -16.80 19.62
N ASP A 12 7.60 -17.17 20.59
CA ASP A 12 6.21 -16.75 20.68
C ASP A 12 6.14 -15.22 20.62
N ALA A 13 5.20 -14.69 19.83
CA ALA A 13 4.92 -13.27 19.83
C ALA A 13 4.56 -12.85 21.27
N PRO A 14 5.17 -11.78 21.83
CA PRO A 14 4.79 -11.32 23.15
C PRO A 14 3.30 -11.04 23.14
N ALA A 15 2.57 -11.61 24.10
CA ALA A 15 1.16 -11.36 24.25
C ALA A 15 0.96 -9.85 24.41
N VAL A 16 0.40 -9.18 23.40
CA VAL A 16 -0.08 -7.79 23.49
C VAL A 16 -1.39 -7.77 24.30
N ASN A 17 -1.42 -8.47 25.43
CA ASN A 17 -2.52 -8.46 26.37
C ASN A 17 -2.28 -7.32 27.36
N GLY A 18 -2.73 -6.12 26.98
CA GLY A 18 -2.83 -4.97 27.86
C GLY A 18 -1.74 -3.90 27.75
N ALA A 19 -0.71 -4.09 26.91
CA ALA A 19 0.28 -3.04 26.68
C ALA A 19 -0.29 -1.96 25.74
N GLU A 20 -0.31 -0.71 26.20
CA GLU A 20 -0.77 0.43 25.43
C GLU A 20 0.22 0.73 24.30
N ILE A 21 -0.31 0.91 23.08
CA ILE A 21 0.49 1.28 21.93
C ILE A 21 0.38 2.79 21.73
N GLU A 22 1.46 3.48 21.99
CA GLU A 22 1.57 4.93 21.79
C GLU A 22 2.05 5.24 20.38
N VAL A 23 1.41 6.19 19.69
CA VAL A 23 1.93 6.75 18.44
C VAL A 23 2.38 8.17 18.69
N ARG A 24 3.68 8.43 18.56
CA ARG A 24 4.29 9.74 18.79
C ARG A 24 5.46 10.00 17.85
N GLU A 25 5.92 11.26 17.80
CA GLU A 25 7.08 11.61 16.99
C GLU A 25 8.37 10.99 17.53
N CYS A 26 9.22 10.49 16.62
CA CYS A 26 10.61 10.14 16.93
C CYS A 26 11.47 11.41 16.93
N THR A 27 12.16 11.66 18.03
CA THR A 27 12.92 12.90 18.27
C THR A 27 14.35 12.65 18.73
N THR A 28 14.66 11.44 19.23
CA THR A 28 15.98 11.12 19.76
C THR A 28 16.81 10.32 18.76
N VAL A 29 18.14 10.38 18.92
CA VAL A 29 19.08 9.58 18.13
C VAL A 29 18.77 8.09 18.23
N ASN A 30 18.47 7.58 19.43
CA ASN A 30 18.17 6.16 19.65
C ASN A 30 16.91 5.72 18.90
N GLU A 31 15.90 6.58 18.82
CA GLU A 31 14.67 6.29 18.06
C GLU A 31 14.92 6.28 16.54
N PHE A 32 15.77 7.18 16.03
CA PHE A 32 16.18 7.15 14.63
C PHE A 32 17.01 5.90 14.31
N ASP A 33 17.93 5.51 15.19
CA ASP A 33 18.67 4.25 15.05
C ASP A 33 17.74 3.04 15.10
N ALA A 34 16.67 3.12 15.90
CA ALA A 34 15.61 2.12 15.90
C ALA A 34 14.81 2.05 14.61
N CYS A 35 14.53 3.19 13.98
CA CYS A 35 13.93 3.22 12.64
C CYS A 35 14.85 2.54 11.62
N VAL A 36 16.16 2.79 11.64
CA VAL A 36 17.13 2.17 10.72
C VAL A 36 17.18 0.66 10.90
N ARG A 37 17.26 0.18 12.15
CA ARG A 37 17.24 -1.26 12.44
C ARG A 37 15.94 -1.90 11.93
N LEU A 38 14.79 -1.28 12.18
CA LEU A 38 13.51 -1.85 11.76
C LEU A 38 13.36 -1.88 10.23
N GLN A 39 13.91 -0.89 9.50
CA GLN A 39 13.98 -0.96 8.03
C GLN A 39 14.74 -2.20 7.56
N ARG A 40 15.90 -2.47 8.18
CA ARG A 40 16.74 -3.63 7.83
C ARG A 40 15.99 -4.94 8.06
N GLU A 41 15.35 -5.08 9.21
CA GLU A 41 14.61 -6.28 9.59
C GLU A 41 13.38 -6.52 8.71
N VAL A 42 12.64 -5.46 8.37
CA VAL A 42 11.36 -5.59 7.66
C VAL A 42 11.53 -5.69 6.15
N PHE A 43 12.47 -4.94 5.56
CA PHE A 43 12.62 -4.89 4.11
C PHE A 43 13.71 -5.82 3.57
N GLY A 44 14.68 -6.22 4.40
CA GLY A 44 15.79 -7.08 3.96
C GLY A 44 16.64 -6.47 2.84
N LEU A 45 16.62 -5.13 2.71
CA LEU A 45 17.31 -4.41 1.65
C LEU A 45 18.82 -4.29 1.94
N PRO A 46 19.66 -4.14 0.90
CA PRO A 46 21.05 -3.74 1.06
C PRO A 46 21.18 -2.44 1.86
N GLU A 47 22.26 -2.28 2.63
CA GLU A 47 22.45 -1.12 3.52
C GLU A 47 22.40 0.22 2.76
N VAL A 48 22.82 0.25 1.49
CA VAL A 48 22.78 1.44 0.63
C VAL A 48 21.36 1.89 0.27
N GLU A 49 20.38 0.98 0.32
CA GLU A 49 18.97 1.24 0.02
C GLU A 49 18.16 1.64 1.27
N LEU A 50 18.75 1.57 2.47
CA LEU A 50 18.11 2.04 3.69
C LEU A 50 18.23 3.55 3.81
N SER A 51 17.26 4.20 4.46
CA SER A 51 17.41 5.59 4.88
C SER A 51 18.31 5.64 6.11
N PRO A 52 19.54 6.15 6.01
CA PRO A 52 20.44 6.21 7.15
C PRO A 52 19.93 7.22 8.18
N ARG A 53 20.34 7.08 9.45
CA ARG A 53 19.96 7.98 10.56
C ARG A 53 20.08 9.46 10.19
N ARG A 54 21.17 9.86 9.51
CA ARG A 54 21.39 11.25 9.10
C ARG A 54 20.32 11.75 8.13
N HIS A 55 19.81 10.89 7.24
CA HIS A 55 18.70 11.23 6.36
C HIS A 55 17.42 11.47 7.17
N LEU A 56 17.11 10.63 8.16
CA LEU A 56 15.95 10.81 9.04
C LEU A 56 16.03 12.15 9.78
N ILE A 57 17.17 12.46 10.39
CA ILE A 57 17.39 13.73 11.12
C ILE A 57 17.26 14.94 10.20
N VAL A 58 17.94 14.92 9.04
CA VAL A 58 17.93 16.05 8.09
C VAL A 58 16.54 16.25 7.51
N SER A 59 15.82 15.18 7.17
CA SER A 59 14.45 15.28 6.67
C SER A 59 13.51 15.93 7.69
N ARG A 60 13.71 15.65 8.99
CA ARG A 60 12.98 16.29 10.08
C ARG A 60 13.30 17.78 10.16
N SER A 61 14.57 18.16 10.09
CA SER A 61 14.98 19.57 10.05
C SER A 61 14.50 20.31 8.81
N ALA A 62 14.16 19.60 7.73
CA ALA A 62 13.62 20.15 6.49
C ALA A 62 12.08 20.25 6.46
N GLY A 63 11.40 20.02 7.60
CA GLY A 63 9.94 20.10 7.72
C GLY A 63 9.22 18.76 7.67
N GLY A 64 9.94 17.67 7.38
CA GLY A 64 9.41 16.32 7.51
C GLY A 64 9.34 15.86 8.97
N TRP A 65 8.93 14.62 9.18
CA TRP A 65 8.83 14.02 10.51
C TRP A 65 8.69 12.51 10.43
N ILE A 66 8.92 11.85 11.56
CA ILE A 66 8.76 10.40 11.71
C ILE A 66 7.82 10.17 12.87
N LEU A 67 6.71 9.47 12.63
CA LEU A 67 5.86 8.96 13.70
C LEU A 67 6.24 7.51 13.97
N GLY A 68 6.57 7.21 15.22
CA GLY A 68 6.81 5.86 15.72
C GLY A 68 5.59 5.32 16.47
N ALA A 69 5.39 4.01 16.38
CA ALA A 69 4.49 3.25 17.24
C ALA A 69 5.36 2.52 18.29
N PHE A 70 4.99 2.67 19.55
CA PHE A 70 5.79 2.21 20.69
C PHE A 70 5.00 1.30 21.62
N VAL A 71 5.70 0.35 22.22
CA VAL A 71 5.27 -0.41 23.40
C VAL A 71 6.28 -0.11 24.50
N GLY A 72 5.90 0.72 25.48
CA GLY A 72 6.89 1.33 26.38
C GLY A 72 7.90 2.17 25.57
N ASP A 73 9.19 1.88 25.72
CA ASP A 73 10.27 2.54 24.96
C ASP A 73 10.63 1.81 23.65
N GLU A 74 10.04 0.65 23.39
CA GLU A 74 10.35 -0.15 22.21
C GLU A 74 9.61 0.36 20.98
N LEU A 75 10.36 0.79 19.96
CA LEU A 75 9.81 1.14 18.65
C LEU A 75 9.43 -0.14 17.87
N ILE A 76 8.12 -0.37 17.71
CA ILE A 76 7.56 -1.53 17.01
C ILE A 76 7.09 -1.21 15.59
N GLY A 77 7.06 0.06 15.21
CA GLY A 77 6.71 0.50 13.86
C GLY A 77 7.00 1.98 13.66
N PHE A 78 7.13 2.43 12.42
CA PHE A 78 7.23 3.84 12.12
C PHE A 78 6.66 4.18 10.74
N VAL A 79 6.38 5.45 10.51
CA VAL A 79 6.14 6.05 9.19
C VAL A 79 6.97 7.31 9.04
N HIS A 80 7.74 7.39 7.96
CA HIS A 80 8.60 8.51 7.62
C HIS A 80 7.91 9.42 6.60
N HIS A 81 7.59 10.63 7.04
CA HIS A 81 6.98 11.68 6.24
C HIS A 81 8.05 12.69 5.80
N LEU A 82 8.11 12.94 4.50
CA LEU A 82 8.93 14.00 3.91
C LEU A 82 8.02 15.13 3.46
N THR A 83 8.45 16.37 3.65
CA THR A 83 7.86 17.51 2.94
C THR A 83 8.29 17.44 1.47
N ALA A 84 7.33 17.55 0.56
CA ALA A 84 7.58 17.54 -0.88
C ALA A 84 6.78 18.66 -1.55
N VAL A 85 7.05 18.85 -2.84
CA VAL A 85 6.34 19.85 -3.67
C VAL A 85 5.73 19.17 -4.89
N ARG A 86 4.53 19.59 -5.25
CA ARG A 86 3.85 19.25 -6.51
C ARG A 86 3.43 20.55 -7.19
N GLY A 87 4.18 20.95 -8.22
CA GLY A 87 3.99 22.27 -8.84
C GLY A 87 4.33 23.39 -7.86
N ARG A 88 3.31 24.10 -7.36
CA ARG A 88 3.45 25.15 -6.33
C ARG A 88 2.91 24.73 -4.96
N GLU A 89 2.30 23.56 -4.85
CA GLU A 89 1.69 23.06 -3.63
C GLU A 89 2.71 22.29 -2.79
N VAL A 90 2.74 22.57 -1.49
CA VAL A 90 3.43 21.72 -0.52
C VAL A 90 2.56 20.49 -0.25
N ILE A 91 3.14 19.31 -0.37
CA ILE A 91 2.48 18.03 -0.16
C ILE A 91 3.31 17.13 0.76
N GLY A 92 2.69 16.08 1.30
CA GLY A 92 3.43 15.03 1.97
C GLY A 92 3.95 13.97 0.99
N TYR A 93 5.14 13.44 1.26
CA TYR A 93 5.62 12.19 0.66
C TYR A 93 5.86 11.16 1.76
N SER A 94 5.11 10.07 1.76
CA SER A 94 5.27 8.99 2.74
C SER A 94 6.35 8.02 2.27
N HIS A 95 7.60 8.26 2.63
CA HIS A 95 8.74 7.54 2.07
C HIS A 95 8.80 6.07 2.49
N MET A 96 8.86 5.80 3.79
CA MET A 96 8.96 4.44 4.34
C MET A 96 8.03 4.23 5.51
N MET A 97 7.56 2.99 5.62
CA MET A 97 6.72 2.57 6.72
C MET A 97 7.00 1.10 7.03
N ALA A 98 7.38 0.83 8.27
CA ALA A 98 7.71 -0.51 8.72
C ALA A 98 6.94 -0.82 10.01
N VAL A 99 6.57 -2.09 10.16
CA VAL A 99 6.00 -2.64 11.40
C VAL A 99 6.72 -3.96 11.65
N ALA A 100 7.26 -4.10 12.86
CA ALA A 100 7.96 -5.30 13.31
C ALA A 100 7.10 -6.55 13.08
N ALA A 101 7.72 -7.63 12.63
CA ALA A 101 7.02 -8.84 12.19
C ALA A 101 6.04 -9.39 13.26
N ALA A 102 6.45 -9.38 14.53
CA ALA A 102 5.64 -9.82 15.67
C ALA A 102 4.37 -8.96 15.90
N TYR A 103 4.35 -7.72 15.41
CA TYR A 103 3.26 -6.77 15.59
C TYR A 103 2.44 -6.54 14.30
N GLN A 104 2.77 -7.26 13.23
CA GLN A 104 2.00 -7.20 11.99
C GLN A 104 0.59 -7.78 12.18
N ASN A 105 -0.35 -7.30 11.38
CA ASN A 105 -1.78 -7.69 11.43
C ASN A 105 -2.52 -7.29 12.72
N LEU A 106 -1.88 -6.54 13.63
CA LEU A 106 -2.51 -5.94 14.82
C LEU A 106 -3.06 -4.51 14.57
N GLY A 107 -3.18 -4.10 13.31
CA GLY A 107 -3.68 -2.76 12.95
C GLY A 107 -2.70 -1.61 13.14
N ILE A 108 -1.46 -1.85 13.62
CA ILE A 108 -0.43 -0.81 13.87
C ILE A 108 -0.20 0.06 12.64
N GLY A 109 -0.10 -0.57 11.46
CA GLY A 109 0.16 0.17 10.25
C GLY A 109 -0.98 1.14 9.88
N ALA A 110 -2.23 0.75 10.13
CA ALA A 110 -3.36 1.66 9.94
C ALA A 110 -3.33 2.82 10.94
N ARG A 111 -3.00 2.55 12.23
CA ARG A 111 -2.85 3.60 13.25
C ARG A 111 -1.79 4.63 12.85
N LEU A 112 -0.62 4.17 12.41
CA LEU A 112 0.45 5.05 11.92
C LEU A 112 0.01 5.92 10.74
N LYS A 113 -0.71 5.33 9.76
CA LYS A 113 -1.21 6.09 8.61
C LYS A 113 -2.29 7.10 8.99
N TRP A 114 -3.23 6.74 9.85
CA TRP A 114 -4.25 7.70 10.29
C TRP A 114 -3.66 8.82 11.15
N ALA A 115 -2.67 8.54 11.99
CA ALA A 115 -1.89 9.55 12.68
C ALA A 115 -1.10 10.44 11.69
N GLN A 116 -0.54 9.83 10.63
CA GLN A 116 0.14 10.57 9.56
C GLN A 116 -0.83 11.54 8.86
N ARG A 117 -2.05 11.10 8.57
CA ARG A 117 -3.09 11.95 7.99
C ARG A 117 -3.48 13.09 8.92
N ALA A 118 -3.75 12.79 10.20
CA ALA A 118 -4.17 13.79 11.18
C ALA A 118 -3.15 14.92 11.29
N ARG A 119 -1.88 14.57 11.49
CA ARG A 119 -0.79 15.55 11.56
C ARG A 119 -0.64 16.36 10.28
N ALA A 120 -0.68 15.73 9.10
CA ALA A 120 -0.57 16.45 7.84
C ALA A 120 -1.71 17.47 7.68
N LEU A 121 -2.94 17.12 8.04
CA LEU A 121 -4.08 18.03 8.00
C LEU A 121 -3.94 19.20 8.98
N ASP A 122 -3.41 18.96 10.17
CA ASP A 122 -3.12 20.01 11.17
C ASP A 122 -2.04 20.99 10.66
N GLU A 123 -1.10 20.50 9.85
CA GLU A 123 -0.07 21.29 9.17
C GLU A 123 -0.59 21.96 7.88
N GLY A 124 -1.88 21.84 7.57
CA GLY A 124 -2.50 22.43 6.37
C GLY A 124 -2.21 21.68 5.07
N VAL A 125 -1.64 20.48 5.14
CA VAL A 125 -1.36 19.60 4.00
C VAL A 125 -2.50 18.62 3.81
N ASP A 126 -3.15 18.66 2.65
CA ASP A 126 -4.33 17.83 2.33
C ASP A 126 -4.04 16.69 1.34
N PHE A 127 -2.78 16.53 0.93
CA PHE A 127 -2.36 15.53 -0.04
C PHE A 127 -1.06 14.83 0.37
N ILE A 128 -1.08 13.49 0.37
CA ILE A 128 0.11 12.66 0.59
C ILE A 128 0.27 11.69 -0.58
N LYS A 129 1.51 11.51 -1.06
CA LYS A 129 1.84 10.48 -2.06
C LYS A 129 2.93 9.52 -1.60
N TRP A 130 2.92 8.31 -2.13
CA TRP A 130 3.97 7.29 -1.98
C TRP A 130 3.83 6.26 -3.09
N THR A 131 4.63 5.19 -3.06
CA THR A 131 4.53 4.12 -4.04
C THR A 131 4.49 2.74 -3.40
N TRP A 132 3.99 1.75 -4.16
CA TRP A 132 4.16 0.33 -3.86
C TRP A 132 4.22 -0.49 -5.16
N GLU A 133 4.67 -1.74 -5.09
CA GLU A 133 4.70 -2.63 -6.25
C GLU A 133 3.28 -3.08 -6.65
N PRO A 134 2.87 -2.97 -7.93
CA PRO A 134 1.53 -3.34 -8.39
C PRO A 134 1.10 -4.77 -8.02
N VAL A 135 2.04 -5.70 -7.94
CA VAL A 135 1.80 -7.13 -7.72
C VAL A 135 1.62 -7.52 -6.24
N ARG A 136 1.65 -6.55 -5.30
CA ARG A 136 1.52 -6.82 -3.86
C ARG A 136 0.08 -6.65 -3.39
N ALA A 137 -0.72 -7.72 -3.44
CA ALA A 137 -2.14 -7.73 -3.04
C ALA A 137 -2.40 -7.19 -1.62
N ARG A 138 -1.53 -7.53 -0.64
CA ARG A 138 -1.63 -7.01 0.74
C ARG A 138 -1.53 -5.49 0.78
N ASN A 139 -0.61 -4.92 0.00
CA ASN A 139 -0.42 -3.47 -0.09
C ASN A 139 -1.57 -2.83 -0.86
N ALA A 140 -2.06 -3.46 -1.92
CA ALA A 140 -3.23 -3.00 -2.67
C ALA A 140 -4.44 -2.83 -1.76
N HIS A 141 -4.77 -3.88 -0.99
CA HIS A 141 -5.87 -3.85 -0.03
C HIS A 141 -5.69 -2.75 1.03
N PHE A 142 -4.50 -2.70 1.64
CA PHE A 142 -4.20 -1.71 2.68
C PHE A 142 -4.35 -0.28 2.15
N ASN A 143 -3.72 0.05 1.01
CA ASN A 143 -3.77 1.41 0.49
C ASN A 143 -5.17 1.79 -0.02
N ILE A 144 -5.83 0.94 -0.80
CA ILE A 144 -7.08 1.32 -1.50
C ILE A 144 -8.31 1.13 -0.61
N ASN A 145 -8.45 -0.02 0.03
CA ASN A 145 -9.67 -0.35 0.77
C ASN A 145 -9.63 0.20 2.20
N ARG A 146 -8.45 0.20 2.85
CA ARG A 146 -8.34 0.67 4.24
C ARG A 146 -8.08 2.16 4.33
N LEU A 147 -7.27 2.73 3.44
CA LEU A 147 -6.93 4.17 3.51
C LEU A 147 -7.70 5.02 2.50
N GLY A 148 -8.33 4.43 1.48
CA GLY A 148 -9.07 5.17 0.47
C GLY A 148 -8.20 5.86 -0.57
N VAL A 149 -6.96 5.40 -0.76
CA VAL A 149 -6.05 5.87 -1.79
C VAL A 149 -6.62 5.59 -3.19
N VAL A 150 -6.35 6.51 -4.12
CA VAL A 150 -6.56 6.29 -5.55
C VAL A 150 -5.24 6.21 -6.28
N VAL A 151 -5.23 5.58 -7.45
CA VAL A 151 -4.05 5.44 -8.32
C VAL A 151 -4.40 5.86 -9.73
N ARG A 152 -3.62 6.79 -10.27
CA ARG A 152 -3.77 7.31 -11.64
C ARG A 152 -2.49 7.20 -12.47
N SER A 153 -1.39 6.78 -11.85
CA SER A 153 -0.09 6.75 -12.50
C SER A 153 0.71 5.50 -12.12
N TYR A 154 1.51 5.09 -13.10
CA TYR A 154 2.39 3.93 -13.07
C TYR A 154 3.79 4.40 -13.45
N ALA A 155 4.80 4.01 -12.67
CA ALA A 155 6.19 4.15 -13.07
C ALA A 155 6.80 2.79 -13.37
N VAL A 156 7.37 2.69 -14.57
CA VAL A 156 8.13 1.53 -15.01
C VAL A 156 9.52 1.58 -14.38
N ASN A 157 9.93 0.48 -13.75
CA ASN A 157 11.27 0.28 -13.20
C ASN A 157 11.81 1.45 -12.35
N PHE A 158 10.97 1.98 -11.45
CA PHE A 158 11.18 3.25 -10.76
C PHE A 158 12.46 3.32 -9.91
N TYR A 159 12.83 2.22 -9.24
CA TYR A 159 14.06 2.14 -8.43
C TYR A 159 15.15 1.26 -9.09
N GLY A 160 14.99 0.90 -10.36
CA GLY A 160 15.84 -0.08 -11.02
C GLY A 160 15.42 -1.53 -10.73
N THR A 161 16.18 -2.46 -11.29
CA THR A 161 15.84 -3.88 -11.32
C THR A 161 16.52 -4.61 -10.16
N ASP A 162 15.76 -5.41 -9.41
CA ASP A 162 16.18 -6.00 -8.13
C ASP A 162 17.56 -6.71 -8.19
N TYR A 163 18.43 -6.35 -7.25
CA TYR A 163 19.81 -6.84 -7.10
C TYR A 163 19.95 -8.28 -6.58
N HIS A 164 18.85 -8.94 -6.20
CA HIS A 164 18.86 -10.24 -5.50
C HIS A 164 18.78 -11.48 -6.43
N ALA A 165 18.67 -11.29 -7.74
CA ALA A 165 18.78 -12.43 -8.66
C ALA A 165 20.24 -12.89 -8.76
N PRO A 166 20.53 -14.21 -8.69
CA PRO A 166 21.88 -14.70 -8.96
C PRO A 166 22.33 -14.22 -10.34
N ALA A 167 23.62 -13.90 -10.47
CA ALA A 167 24.22 -13.52 -11.74
C ALA A 167 23.98 -14.66 -12.76
N GLY A 168 23.01 -14.45 -13.66
CA GLY A 168 22.86 -15.24 -14.87
C GLY A 168 24.01 -14.93 -15.83
N MET A 169 24.17 -15.77 -16.85
CA MET A 169 25.18 -15.57 -17.90
C MET A 169 25.06 -14.18 -18.53
N GLU A 170 26.18 -13.62 -18.99
CA GLU A 170 26.21 -12.34 -19.70
C GLU A 170 25.14 -12.32 -20.80
N GLY A 171 24.16 -11.41 -20.68
CA GLY A 171 23.08 -11.21 -21.66
C GLY A 171 21.65 -11.51 -21.17
N GLU A 172 21.45 -12.13 -20.00
CA GLU A 172 20.10 -12.34 -19.44
C GLU A 172 19.61 -11.14 -18.61
N ARG A 173 18.31 -10.80 -18.73
CA ARG A 173 17.68 -9.80 -17.84
C ARG A 173 17.69 -10.30 -16.40
N HIS A 174 18.54 -9.69 -15.57
CA HIS A 174 18.60 -9.93 -14.14
C HIS A 174 17.35 -9.39 -13.44
N GLY A 175 16.86 -10.09 -12.42
CA GLY A 175 15.87 -9.56 -11.46
C GLY A 175 14.46 -9.29 -12.00
N ILE A 176 13.71 -8.56 -11.18
CA ILE A 176 12.35 -8.06 -11.42
C ILE A 176 12.44 -6.54 -11.41
N ASP A 177 11.80 -5.87 -12.37
CA ASP A 177 11.83 -4.40 -12.40
C ASP A 177 11.06 -3.83 -11.21
N SER A 178 11.54 -2.74 -10.61
CA SER A 178 10.82 -2.05 -9.54
C SER A 178 9.66 -1.20 -10.11
N ASP A 179 8.66 -1.84 -10.71
CA ASP A 179 7.44 -1.15 -11.13
C ASP A 179 6.66 -0.60 -9.93
N ARG A 180 6.08 0.60 -10.07
CA ARG A 180 5.42 1.32 -8.97
C ARG A 180 4.07 1.89 -9.37
N LEU A 181 3.07 1.63 -8.53
CA LEU A 181 1.84 2.44 -8.48
C LEU A 181 2.08 3.61 -7.54
N PHE A 182 1.69 4.82 -7.94
CA PHE A 182 1.69 5.98 -7.05
C PHE A 182 0.36 6.06 -6.30
N ALA A 183 0.45 5.98 -4.98
CA ALA A 183 -0.62 6.36 -4.09
C ALA A 183 -0.88 7.86 -4.20
N GLU A 184 -2.11 8.23 -4.49
CA GLU A 184 -2.62 9.58 -4.34
C GLU A 184 -3.63 9.58 -3.19
N TRP A 185 -3.22 10.15 -2.05
CA TRP A 185 -4.06 10.19 -0.86
C TRP A 185 -4.58 11.61 -0.63
N GLU A 186 -5.75 11.87 -1.18
CA GLU A 186 -6.51 13.10 -0.98
C GLU A 186 -7.18 13.04 0.39
N LEU A 187 -6.56 13.67 1.38
CA LEU A 187 -6.86 13.44 2.78
C LEU A 187 -8.28 13.88 3.16
N ARG A 188 -8.84 14.86 2.46
CA ARG A 188 -10.20 15.39 2.68
C ARG A 188 -11.26 14.78 1.75
N ALA A 189 -10.90 13.82 0.90
CA ALA A 189 -11.88 13.17 0.03
C ALA A 189 -12.96 12.48 0.89
N PRO A 190 -14.26 12.55 0.51
CA PRO A 190 -15.36 12.01 1.33
C PRO A 190 -15.16 10.54 1.75
N ARG A 191 -14.61 9.71 0.85
CA ARG A 191 -14.27 8.31 1.14
C ARG A 191 -13.20 8.17 2.23
N VAL A 192 -12.17 9.02 2.19
CA VAL A 192 -11.07 8.99 3.17
C VAL A 192 -11.57 9.46 4.54
N GLU A 193 -12.40 10.51 4.60
CA GLU A 193 -13.05 10.95 5.84
C GLU A 193 -13.94 9.85 6.44
N ALA A 194 -14.75 9.18 5.61
CA ALA A 194 -15.60 8.08 6.06
C ALA A 194 -14.79 6.90 6.63
N LEU A 195 -13.70 6.51 5.96
CA LEU A 195 -12.80 5.46 6.43
C LEU A 195 -12.05 5.86 7.72
N ALA A 196 -11.64 7.13 7.85
CA ALA A 196 -11.02 7.66 9.05
C ALA A 196 -11.99 7.62 10.25
N ALA A 197 -13.24 8.05 10.04
CA ALA A 197 -14.28 7.99 11.07
C ALA A 197 -14.56 6.54 11.51
N ALA A 198 -14.67 5.61 10.56
CA ALA A 198 -14.86 4.19 10.84
C ALA A 198 -13.66 3.55 11.56
N ALA A 199 -12.43 4.05 11.32
CA ALA A 199 -11.24 3.57 12.02
C ALA A 199 -11.18 4.02 13.50
N ASN A 200 -11.79 5.17 13.82
CA ASN A 200 -11.87 5.71 15.17
C ASN A 200 -13.01 5.09 16.00
N ASP A 201 -13.99 4.46 15.36
CA ASP A 201 -15.05 3.74 16.05
C ASP A 201 -14.55 2.39 16.58
N THR A 202 -14.04 2.39 17.81
CA THR A 202 -13.57 1.19 18.55
C THR A 202 -14.67 0.16 18.81
N ARG A 203 -15.94 0.43 18.48
CA ARG A 203 -17.05 -0.54 18.59
C ARG A 203 -17.16 -1.51 17.40
N GLY A 204 -16.36 -1.31 16.35
CA GLY A 204 -16.40 -2.11 15.10
C GLY A 204 -15.38 -3.25 14.99
N ALA A 205 -14.50 -3.45 15.97
CA ALA A 205 -13.39 -4.43 15.87
C ALA A 205 -13.81 -5.91 15.78
N THR A 206 -15.11 -6.23 15.86
CA THR A 206 -15.65 -7.61 15.75
C THR A 206 -16.59 -7.85 14.57
N ARG A 207 -16.63 -6.97 13.56
CA ARG A 207 -17.35 -7.29 12.31
C ARG A 207 -16.42 -7.25 11.12
N GLU A 208 -15.83 -8.39 10.81
CA GLU A 208 -15.54 -8.74 9.42
C GLU A 208 -16.84 -8.57 8.63
N VAL A 209 -16.90 -7.50 7.83
CA VAL A 209 -17.94 -7.32 6.83
C VAL A 209 -17.76 -8.46 5.83
N THR A 210 -18.62 -9.46 5.93
CA THR A 210 -18.82 -10.46 4.88
C THR A 210 -19.04 -9.70 3.58
N SER A 211 -18.08 -9.86 2.66
CA SER A 211 -18.12 -9.32 1.31
C SER A 211 -19.50 -9.56 0.70
N GLY A 212 -20.24 -8.46 0.50
CA GLY A 212 -21.42 -8.48 -0.34
C GLY A 212 -21.00 -8.92 -1.72
N LYS A 213 -21.52 -10.07 -2.15
CA LYS A 213 -21.35 -10.65 -3.48
C LYS A 213 -21.54 -9.56 -4.55
N VAL A 214 -20.44 -9.09 -5.13
CA VAL A 214 -20.49 -8.30 -6.36
C VAL A 214 -20.86 -9.30 -7.46
N THR A 215 -22.09 -9.20 -7.95
CA THR A 215 -22.54 -9.97 -9.11
C THR A 215 -21.72 -9.51 -10.32
N SER A 216 -20.75 -10.34 -10.71
CA SER A 216 -20.00 -10.22 -11.96
C SER A 216 -20.98 -10.27 -13.14
N GLY A 217 -21.35 -9.10 -13.66
CA GLY A 217 -22.02 -8.97 -14.95
C GLY A 217 -21.06 -9.38 -16.06
N LYS A 218 -21.34 -10.50 -16.71
CA LYS A 218 -20.59 -11.02 -17.86
C LYS A 218 -20.63 -9.99 -18.99
N VAL A 219 -19.50 -9.37 -19.32
CA VAL A 219 -19.39 -8.45 -20.46
C VAL A 219 -19.37 -9.28 -21.74
N THR A 220 -20.50 -9.36 -22.43
CA THR A 220 -20.57 -9.81 -23.83
C THR A 220 -20.69 -8.61 -24.75
N SER A 221 -19.75 -8.49 -25.68
CA SER A 221 -19.78 -7.54 -26.80
C SER A 221 -21.09 -7.68 -27.58
N GLY A 222 -21.88 -6.61 -27.65
CA GLY A 222 -23.21 -6.61 -28.28
C GLY A 222 -23.65 -5.23 -28.73
N LYS A 223 -23.86 -5.11 -30.05
CA LYS A 223 -24.29 -3.95 -30.86
C LYS A 223 -25.43 -3.12 -30.22
N VAL A 224 -25.26 -1.80 -30.23
CA VAL A 224 -26.28 -0.81 -29.82
C VAL A 224 -27.36 -0.69 -30.90
N THR A 225 -28.63 -0.85 -30.53
CA THR A 225 -29.78 -0.34 -31.28
C THR A 225 -30.64 0.55 -30.40
N SER A 226 -30.94 1.73 -30.93
CA SER A 226 -31.65 2.86 -30.33
C SER A 226 -33.08 2.53 -29.90
N GLY A 227 -33.49 3.04 -28.73
CA GLY A 227 -34.87 3.01 -28.22
C GLY A 227 -35.13 4.15 -27.24
N LYS A 228 -36.05 5.05 -27.62
CA LYS A 228 -36.41 6.34 -26.99
C LYS A 228 -36.78 6.27 -25.49
N THR A 229 -36.32 7.29 -24.76
CA THR A 229 -36.63 7.63 -23.36
C THR A 229 -37.90 8.48 -23.20
N THR A 230 -38.61 8.27 -22.09
CA THR A 230 -39.49 9.28 -21.45
C THR A 230 -39.05 9.43 -19.97
N PRO A 231 -39.01 10.65 -19.40
CA PRO A 231 -38.27 10.93 -18.16
C PRO A 231 -39.16 10.80 -16.93
N GLY A 232 -38.73 9.96 -15.98
CA GLY A 232 -39.24 9.92 -14.62
C GLY A 232 -38.07 10.09 -13.66
N ALA A 233 -38.17 11.07 -12.76
CA ALA A 233 -37.17 11.44 -11.77
C ALA A 233 -36.59 10.21 -11.07
N ARG A 234 -35.26 10.05 -11.16
CA ARG A 234 -34.51 9.12 -10.31
C ARG A 234 -33.53 9.95 -9.49
N VAL A 235 -33.77 9.99 -8.18
CA VAL A 235 -32.70 10.22 -7.21
C VAL A 235 -31.72 9.06 -7.41
N GLY A 236 -30.68 9.32 -8.19
CA GLY A 236 -29.71 8.31 -8.56
C GLY A 236 -28.85 7.97 -7.36
N ASN A 237 -29.09 6.82 -6.74
CA ASN A 237 -28.05 6.11 -6.01
C ASN A 237 -27.00 5.69 -7.05
N ASN A 238 -26.08 6.59 -7.37
CA ASN A 238 -25.03 6.36 -8.37
C ASN A 238 -24.00 5.43 -7.71
N VAL A 239 -24.28 4.13 -7.72
CA VAL A 239 -23.31 3.12 -7.30
C VAL A 239 -22.17 3.15 -8.31
N PRO A 240 -20.92 3.41 -7.90
CA PRO A 240 -19.80 3.47 -8.82
C PRO A 240 -19.68 2.17 -9.61
N VAL A 241 -19.71 2.26 -10.94
CA VAL A 241 -19.65 1.08 -11.83
C VAL A 241 -18.19 0.75 -12.11
N VAL A 242 -17.80 -0.50 -11.85
CA VAL A 242 -16.48 -1.00 -12.24
C VAL A 242 -16.43 -1.15 -13.76
N ILE A 243 -15.50 -0.46 -14.41
CA ILE A 243 -15.38 -0.42 -15.88
C ILE A 243 -14.22 -1.25 -16.43
N ALA A 244 -13.24 -1.56 -15.59
CA ALA A 244 -12.13 -2.45 -15.92
C ALA A 244 -11.55 -3.07 -14.64
N ALA A 245 -10.81 -4.15 -14.80
CA ALA A 245 -10.05 -4.76 -13.73
C ALA A 245 -8.68 -5.23 -14.22
N VAL A 246 -7.70 -5.22 -13.32
CA VAL A 246 -6.36 -5.79 -13.55
C VAL A 246 -6.12 -6.83 -12.48
N GLU A 247 -6.11 -8.10 -12.87
CA GLU A 247 -5.81 -9.22 -11.99
C GLU A 247 -4.29 -9.34 -11.79
N ILE A 248 -3.87 -9.67 -10.57
CA ILE A 248 -2.48 -9.90 -10.20
C ILE A 248 -2.29 -11.31 -9.63
N PRO A 249 -1.07 -11.86 -9.66
CA PRO A 249 -0.80 -13.16 -9.03
C PRO A 249 -1.11 -13.15 -7.52
N PRO A 250 -1.74 -14.21 -6.98
CA PRO A 250 -2.12 -14.26 -5.56
C PRO A 250 -0.93 -14.36 -4.60
N ASP A 251 0.15 -15.04 -5.01
CA ASP A 251 1.41 -15.09 -4.26
C ASP A 251 2.59 -14.72 -5.17
N TRP A 252 2.83 -13.41 -5.29
CA TRP A 252 3.96 -12.89 -6.03
C TRP A 252 5.32 -13.37 -5.49
N GLY A 253 5.42 -13.55 -4.17
CA GLY A 253 6.67 -13.96 -3.54
C GLY A 253 7.06 -15.40 -3.91
N ALA A 254 6.09 -16.32 -3.89
CA ALA A 254 6.30 -17.67 -4.39
C ALA A 254 6.59 -17.68 -5.90
N LEU A 255 5.83 -16.95 -6.70
CA LEU A 255 6.02 -16.90 -8.15
C LEU A 255 7.44 -16.45 -8.55
N VAL A 256 7.98 -15.41 -7.92
CA VAL A 256 9.35 -14.93 -8.20
C VAL A 256 10.40 -15.97 -7.81
N ARG A 257 10.23 -16.68 -6.69
CA ARG A 257 11.18 -17.70 -6.24
C ARG A 257 11.14 -18.96 -7.11
N ASP A 258 9.94 -19.40 -7.47
CA ASP A 258 9.72 -20.72 -8.06
C ASP A 258 9.75 -20.66 -9.60
N ASP A 259 9.34 -19.55 -10.21
CA ASP A 259 9.34 -19.34 -11.67
C ASP A 259 9.49 -17.86 -12.06
N ALA A 260 10.73 -17.37 -11.98
CA ALA A 260 11.07 -15.99 -12.34
C ALA A 260 10.74 -15.63 -13.80
N ALA A 261 10.73 -16.61 -14.72
CA ALA A 261 10.37 -16.35 -16.11
C ALA A 261 8.88 -16.04 -16.26
N THR A 262 8.01 -16.80 -15.57
CA THR A 262 6.58 -16.50 -15.49
C THR A 262 6.32 -15.21 -14.71
N ALA A 263 7.03 -14.96 -13.61
CA ALA A 263 6.94 -13.70 -12.89
C ALA A 263 7.20 -12.49 -13.82
N ARG A 264 8.27 -12.51 -14.62
CA ARG A 264 8.55 -11.44 -15.59
C ARG A 264 7.44 -11.26 -16.63
N ARG A 265 6.87 -12.35 -17.16
CA ARG A 265 5.74 -12.26 -18.10
C ARG A 265 4.52 -11.63 -17.44
N GLU A 266 4.21 -12.02 -16.21
CA GLU A 266 3.11 -11.45 -15.43
C GLU A 266 3.35 -9.97 -15.09
N GLN A 267 4.57 -9.57 -14.74
CA GLN A 267 4.92 -8.17 -14.53
C GLN A 267 4.66 -7.34 -15.80
N LEU A 268 5.10 -7.83 -16.97
CA LEU A 268 4.88 -7.14 -18.24
C LEU A 268 3.40 -7.04 -18.60
N ARG A 269 2.61 -8.11 -18.39
CA ARG A 269 1.15 -8.10 -18.58
C ARG A 269 0.48 -7.07 -17.67
N VAL A 270 0.76 -7.12 -16.36
CA VAL A 270 0.20 -6.19 -15.37
C VAL A 270 0.59 -4.74 -15.72
N ARG A 271 1.85 -4.50 -16.09
CA ARG A 271 2.35 -3.20 -16.55
C ARG A 271 1.53 -2.67 -17.72
N GLU A 272 1.36 -3.48 -18.76
CA GLU A 272 0.61 -3.10 -19.96
C GLU A 272 -0.85 -2.78 -19.62
N GLU A 273 -1.55 -3.64 -18.87
CA GLU A 273 -2.96 -3.45 -18.53
C GLU A 273 -3.19 -2.17 -17.70
N PHE A 274 -2.31 -1.88 -16.73
CA PHE A 274 -2.35 -0.62 -15.98
C PHE A 274 -2.14 0.59 -16.89
N GLN A 275 -1.14 0.55 -17.76
CA GLN A 275 -0.84 1.65 -18.68
C GLN A 275 -2.01 1.90 -19.65
N GLN A 276 -2.63 0.84 -20.17
CA GLN A 276 -3.82 0.96 -21.03
C GLN A 276 -5.01 1.57 -20.26
N ALA A 277 -5.24 1.17 -19.01
CA ALA A 277 -6.29 1.75 -18.18
C ALA A 277 -6.06 3.25 -17.91
N PHE A 278 -4.84 3.64 -17.56
CA PHE A 278 -4.49 5.06 -17.32
C PHE A 278 -4.51 5.90 -18.60
N ALA A 279 -4.13 5.33 -19.75
CA ALA A 279 -4.26 5.99 -21.05
C ALA A 279 -5.73 6.32 -21.39
N ARG A 280 -6.67 5.49 -20.93
CA ARG A 280 -8.13 5.73 -21.03
C ARG A 280 -8.67 6.66 -19.93
N ARG A 281 -7.81 7.26 -19.11
CA ARG A 281 -8.16 8.11 -17.96
C ARG A 281 -9.00 7.40 -16.90
N TYR A 282 -8.91 6.07 -16.85
CA TYR A 282 -9.52 5.33 -15.77
C TYR A 282 -8.71 5.51 -14.50
N VAL A 283 -9.37 5.37 -13.36
CA VAL A 283 -8.71 5.48 -12.06
C VAL A 283 -8.99 4.27 -11.22
N CYS A 284 -7.93 3.74 -10.65
CA CYS A 284 -8.00 2.62 -9.75
C CYS A 284 -8.35 3.13 -8.34
N ALA A 285 -9.53 2.76 -7.85
CA ALA A 285 -10.05 3.17 -6.54
C ALA A 285 -10.71 2.00 -5.76
N GLY A 286 -10.57 0.77 -6.26
CA GLY A 286 -11.05 -0.43 -5.60
C GLY A 286 -10.06 -1.57 -5.73
N PHE A 287 -10.10 -2.49 -4.78
CA PHE A 287 -9.34 -3.73 -4.84
C PHE A 287 -10.19 -4.88 -4.30
N ASP A 288 -10.37 -5.90 -5.13
CA ASP A 288 -11.02 -7.15 -4.75
C ASP A 288 -9.96 -8.11 -4.19
N ARG A 289 -10.22 -8.62 -2.98
CA ARG A 289 -9.27 -9.44 -2.22
C ARG A 289 -9.51 -10.94 -2.40
N ASP A 290 -10.11 -11.34 -3.53
CA ASP A 290 -10.28 -12.75 -3.82
C ASP A 290 -8.92 -13.47 -3.66
N PRO A 291 -8.85 -14.54 -2.84
CA PRO A 291 -7.57 -15.18 -2.51
C PRO A 291 -6.94 -15.90 -3.71
N ALA A 292 -7.73 -16.25 -4.73
CA ALA A 292 -7.25 -16.88 -5.96
C ALA A 292 -7.06 -15.86 -7.09
N HIS A 293 -7.94 -14.86 -7.17
CA HIS A 293 -8.00 -13.89 -8.27
C HIS A 293 -8.01 -12.43 -7.77
N PRO A 294 -6.98 -11.98 -7.03
CA PRO A 294 -6.94 -10.62 -6.53
C PRO A 294 -6.83 -9.63 -7.68
N ARG A 295 -7.63 -8.56 -7.65
CA ARG A 295 -7.73 -7.63 -8.77
C ARG A 295 -7.96 -6.19 -8.36
N TYR A 296 -7.31 -5.29 -9.07
CA TYR A 296 -7.60 -3.85 -9.01
C TYR A 296 -8.86 -3.54 -9.80
N LEU A 297 -9.66 -2.61 -9.28
CA LEU A 297 -10.92 -2.19 -9.88
C LEU A 297 -10.83 -0.72 -10.30
N PHE A 298 -11.21 -0.47 -11.55
CA PHE A 298 -11.13 0.84 -12.19
C PHE A 298 -12.51 1.43 -12.41
N TYR A 299 -12.54 2.76 -12.36
CA TYR A 299 -13.74 3.60 -12.48
C TYR A 299 -13.45 4.78 -13.41
N THR A 300 -14.50 5.46 -13.88
CA THR A 300 -14.33 6.76 -14.55
C THR A 300 -13.98 7.82 -13.51
N ASP A 301 -13.38 8.94 -13.92
CA ASP A 301 -12.93 9.97 -12.98
C ASP A 301 -14.09 10.66 -12.23
N GLY A 302 -15.31 10.66 -12.81
CA GLY A 302 -16.49 11.34 -12.26
C GLY A 302 -17.37 10.52 -11.31
N ASP A 303 -17.09 9.23 -11.11
CA ASP A 303 -17.92 8.31 -10.31
C ASP A 303 -17.40 8.08 -8.87
N ARG A 304 -16.59 9.00 -8.31
CA ARG A 304 -15.92 8.82 -7.01
C ARG A 304 -16.60 9.47 -5.82
#